data_AF-A0A945CRB0-F1
#
_entry.id   AF-A0A945CRB0-F1
#
_cell.length_a   1.000
_cell.length_b   1.000
_cell.length_c   1.000
_cell.angle_alpha   90.00
_cell.angle_beta   90.00
_cell.angle_gamma   90.00
#
_symmetry.space_group_name_H-M   'P 1'
#
loop_
_entity.id
_entity.type
_entity.pdbx_description
1 polymer ?
#
loop_
_entity_poly.entity_id
_entity_poly.type
_entity_poly.pdbx_seq_one_letter_code
_entity_poly.pdbx_strand_id
1 'polypeptide(L)'
;MPIKNPLISVPLLTAALSLSPCAALAQDAHQTAPGSIELFFGVLELPFLFAAVTFAFVTARALKGGIFGKGMALMAWGFMVMGIGHLHMQVEHFFHFNLFATLFGSTGGQIAWIIALLVTWSLSGLGFYKMYRASKGG
;
A
#
# COMPACT_ATOMS: atom_id res chain seq x y z
N MET A 1 -24.31 -2.16 -52.43
CA MET A 1 -24.12 -2.94 -51.18
C MET A 1 -22.69 -2.70 -50.68
N PRO A 2 -22.49 -1.87 -49.65
CA PRO A 2 -21.32 -1.99 -48.79
C PRO A 2 -21.74 -2.19 -47.32
N ILE A 3 -21.16 -3.20 -46.68
CA ILE A 3 -21.36 -3.52 -45.27
C ILE A 3 -20.61 -2.47 -44.44
N LYS A 4 -21.33 -1.62 -43.70
CA LYS A 4 -20.77 -0.75 -42.66
C LYS A 4 -20.67 -1.55 -41.38
N ASN A 5 -19.46 -1.89 -40.95
CA ASN A 5 -19.20 -2.48 -39.64
C ASN A 5 -19.39 -1.43 -38.54
N PRO A 6 -20.20 -1.68 -37.50
CA PRO A 6 -20.26 -0.86 -36.30
C PRO A 6 -19.26 -1.43 -35.27
N LEU A 7 -18.02 -0.94 -35.28
CA LEU A 7 -16.99 -1.33 -34.31
C LEU A 7 -16.42 -0.14 -33.54
N ILE A 8 -17.28 0.80 -33.12
CA ILE A 8 -16.90 1.89 -32.24
C ILE A 8 -18.01 2.13 -31.22
N SER A 9 -18.18 1.24 -30.23
CA SER A 9 -19.03 1.53 -29.06
C SER A 9 -18.88 0.53 -27.89
N VAL A 10 -17.74 -0.15 -27.71
CA VAL A 10 -17.56 -1.14 -26.62
C VAL A 10 -16.29 -0.93 -25.77
N PRO A 11 -15.97 0.29 -25.30
CA PRO A 11 -15.17 0.38 -24.08
C PRO A 11 -15.84 1.18 -22.96
N LEU A 12 -17.07 1.67 -23.14
CA LEU A 12 -17.73 2.50 -22.12
C LEU A 12 -18.67 1.72 -21.19
N LEU A 13 -19.10 0.51 -21.56
CA LEU A 13 -20.05 -0.28 -20.76
C LEU A 13 -19.38 -1.29 -19.79
N THR A 14 -18.09 -1.57 -19.96
CA THR A 14 -17.34 -2.49 -19.07
C THR A 14 -16.77 -1.79 -17.82
N ALA A 15 -16.82 -0.46 -17.75
CA ALA A 15 -16.37 0.29 -16.58
C ALA A 15 -17.40 0.35 -15.44
N ALA A 16 -18.66 -0.03 -15.68
CA ALA A 16 -19.74 0.06 -14.69
C ALA A 16 -19.96 -1.22 -13.86
N LEU A 17 -19.28 -2.32 -14.18
CA LEU A 17 -19.45 -3.62 -13.50
C LEU A 17 -18.26 -4.02 -12.59
N SER A 18 -17.25 -3.17 -12.43
CA SER A 18 -16.06 -3.47 -11.60
C SER A 18 -16.06 -2.83 -10.20
N LEU A 19 -17.15 -2.16 -9.79
CA LEU A 19 -17.25 -1.52 -8.47
C LEU A 19 -17.77 -2.44 -7.34
N SER A 20 -18.02 -3.73 -7.62
CA SER A 20 -18.50 -4.70 -6.61
C SER A 20 -17.58 -5.91 -6.48
N PRO A 21 -16.42 -5.73 -5.80
CA PRO A 21 -16.13 -6.63 -4.69
C PRO A 21 -15.54 -5.93 -3.45
N CYS A 22 -15.64 -4.60 -3.34
CA CYS A 22 -14.98 -3.84 -2.27
C CYS A 22 -15.44 -4.22 -0.84
N ALA A 23 -16.64 -4.80 -0.68
CA ALA A 23 -17.16 -5.26 0.62
C ALA A 23 -17.02 -6.77 0.86
N ALA A 24 -16.78 -7.58 -0.18
CA ALA A 24 -16.73 -9.05 -0.06
C ALA A 24 -15.30 -9.60 0.15
N LEU A 25 -14.26 -8.80 -0.14
CA LEU A 25 -12.85 -9.19 0.05
C LEU A 25 -12.33 -8.97 1.48
N ALA A 26 -13.16 -8.49 2.42
CA ALA A 26 -12.73 -8.10 3.76
C ALA A 26 -12.99 -9.14 4.86
N GLN A 27 -13.64 -10.29 4.58
CA GLN A 27 -14.18 -11.16 5.64
C GLN A 27 -13.65 -12.59 5.75
N ASP A 28 -12.76 -13.09 4.88
CA ASP A 28 -12.29 -14.49 4.95
C ASP A 28 -10.75 -14.65 5.00
N ALA A 29 -10.01 -13.62 5.40
CA ALA A 29 -8.57 -13.74 5.66
C ALA A 29 -8.24 -13.95 7.16
N HIS A 30 -9.20 -14.44 7.95
CA HIS A 30 -9.01 -14.70 9.37
C HIS A 30 -9.22 -16.19 9.66
N GLN A 31 -8.14 -16.84 10.15
CA GLN A 31 -8.06 -18.18 10.76
C GLN A 31 -7.72 -19.37 9.85
N THR A 32 -6.57 -19.31 9.18
CA THR A 32 -5.65 -20.45 9.22
C THR A 32 -4.53 -20.08 10.18
N ALA A 33 -4.26 -20.90 11.20
CA ALA A 33 -3.11 -20.69 12.06
C ALA A 33 -1.87 -20.56 11.16
N PRO A 34 -1.19 -19.41 11.12
CA PRO A 34 -0.05 -19.26 10.23
C PRO A 34 0.97 -20.30 10.64
N GLY A 35 1.51 -21.00 9.65
CA GLY A 35 2.64 -21.90 9.91
C GLY A 35 3.75 -21.11 10.61
N SER A 36 4.49 -21.77 11.50
CA SER A 36 5.61 -21.16 12.24
C SER A 36 6.61 -20.41 11.34
N ILE A 37 6.67 -20.79 10.06
CA ILE A 37 7.48 -20.18 9.01
C ILE A 37 6.97 -18.78 8.62
N GLU A 38 5.67 -18.56 8.45
CA GLU A 38 5.12 -17.25 8.06
C GLU A 38 5.34 -16.20 9.15
N LEU A 39 5.16 -16.60 10.40
CA LEU A 39 5.41 -15.77 11.56
C LEU A 39 6.91 -15.43 11.68
N PHE A 40 7.79 -16.41 11.44
CA PHE A 40 9.23 -16.17 11.38
C PHE A 40 9.60 -15.17 10.28
N PHE A 41 9.06 -15.30 9.07
CA PHE A 41 9.31 -14.35 7.98
C PHE A 41 8.76 -12.96 8.29
N GLY A 42 7.56 -12.84 8.88
CA GLY A 42 7.01 -11.53 9.26
C GLY A 42 7.82 -10.83 10.37
N VAL A 43 8.37 -11.59 11.33
CA VAL A 43 9.27 -11.01 12.34
C VAL A 43 10.59 -10.57 11.71
N LEU A 44 11.13 -11.40 10.81
CA LEU A 44 12.35 -11.09 10.09
C LEU A 44 12.18 -9.89 9.14
N GLU A 45 10.97 -9.69 8.61
CA GLU A 45 10.63 -8.56 7.74
C GLU A 45 10.77 -7.22 8.47
N LEU A 46 10.37 -7.10 9.74
CA LEU A 46 10.41 -5.85 10.50
C LEU A 46 11.79 -5.16 10.54
N PRO A 47 12.91 -5.83 10.89
CA PRO A 47 14.23 -5.19 10.86
C PRO A 47 14.67 -4.81 9.44
N PHE A 48 14.36 -5.61 8.42
CA PHE A 48 14.67 -5.26 7.02
C PHE A 48 13.87 -4.05 6.57
N LEU A 49 12.59 -3.99 6.93
CA LEU A 49 11.71 -2.90 6.59
C LEU A 49 12.12 -1.61 7.30
N PHE A 50 12.51 -1.70 8.57
CA PHE A 50 13.05 -0.56 9.32
C PHE A 50 14.34 -0.03 8.69
N ALA A 51 15.25 -0.91 8.28
CA ALA A 51 16.45 -0.54 7.54
C ALA A 51 16.07 0.13 6.20
N ALA A 52 15.13 -0.44 5.44
CA ALA A 52 14.67 0.10 4.16
C ALA A 52 14.09 1.51 4.30
N VAL A 53 13.23 1.75 5.31
CA VAL A 53 12.67 3.09 5.60
C VAL A 53 13.78 4.07 5.95
N THR A 54 14.73 3.67 6.80
CA THR A 54 15.88 4.50 7.19
C THR A 54 16.71 4.88 5.97
N PHE A 55 17.07 3.90 5.14
CA PHE A 55 17.82 4.15 3.90
C PHE A 55 17.04 4.99 2.91
N ALA A 56 15.71 4.84 2.80
CA ALA A 56 14.88 5.67 1.94
C ALA A 56 14.94 7.15 2.37
N PHE A 57 14.85 7.44 3.68
CA PHE A 57 15.00 8.80 4.20
C PHE A 57 16.42 9.36 4.03
N VAL A 58 17.45 8.55 4.30
CA VAL A 58 18.86 8.96 4.08
C VAL A 58 19.08 9.30 2.61
N THR A 59 18.61 8.46 1.70
CA THR A 59 18.73 8.66 0.25
C THR A 59 17.98 9.92 -0.19
N ALA A 60 16.75 10.13 0.31
CA ALA A 60 15.97 11.33 0.02
C ALA A 60 16.70 12.62 0.45
N ARG A 61 17.39 12.60 1.60
CA ARG A 61 18.21 13.72 2.08
C ARG A 61 19.48 13.92 1.26
N ALA A 62 20.13 12.83 0.84
CA ALA A 62 21.32 12.88 -0.01
C ALA A 62 21.04 13.52 -1.38
N LEU A 63 19.82 13.36 -1.92
CA LEU A 63 19.39 13.87 -3.22
C LEU A 63 19.08 15.39 -3.28
N LYS A 64 19.55 16.18 -2.30
CA LYS A 64 19.53 17.66 -2.26
C LYS A 64 18.23 18.34 -2.77
N GLY A 65 17.07 17.79 -2.41
CA GLY A 65 15.78 18.47 -2.59
C GLY A 65 15.27 18.63 -4.03
N GLY A 66 15.96 18.06 -5.02
CA GLY A 66 15.47 18.00 -6.41
C GLY A 66 14.14 17.24 -6.53
N ILE A 67 13.52 17.26 -7.71
CA ILE A 67 12.25 16.53 -7.96
C ILE A 67 12.40 15.04 -7.63
N PHE A 68 13.59 14.47 -7.89
CA PHE A 68 13.93 13.10 -7.57
C PHE A 68 14.01 12.86 -6.05
N GLY A 69 14.66 13.76 -5.28
CA GLY A 69 14.70 13.69 -3.81
C GLY A 69 13.31 13.85 -3.17
N LYS A 70 12.46 14.73 -3.71
CA LYS A 70 11.06 14.85 -3.29
C LYS A 70 10.23 13.60 -3.59
N GLY A 71 10.53 12.90 -4.70
CA GLY A 71 9.93 11.61 -5.02
C GLY A 71 10.36 10.51 -4.04
N MET A 72 11.66 10.42 -3.76
CA MET A 72 12.20 9.49 -2.76
C MET A 72 11.67 9.76 -1.34
N ALA A 73 11.46 11.02 -0.95
CA ALA A 73 10.86 11.36 0.33
C ALA A 73 9.41 10.85 0.43
N LEU A 74 8.60 11.00 -0.62
CA LEU A 74 7.24 10.46 -0.66
C LEU A 74 7.23 8.93 -0.57
N MET A 75 8.18 8.28 -1.23
CA MET A 75 8.36 6.83 -1.11
C MET A 75 8.69 6.41 0.32
N ALA A 76 9.62 7.11 0.97
CA ALA A 76 10.01 6.83 2.35
C ALA A 76 8.82 6.95 3.32
N TRP A 77 7.98 7.98 3.14
CA TRP A 77 6.73 8.12 3.89
C TRP A 77 5.74 6.98 3.61
N GLY A 78 5.61 6.54 2.37
CA GLY A 78 4.80 5.36 2.02
C GLY A 78 5.28 4.08 2.72
N PHE A 79 6.58 3.80 2.65
CA PHE A 79 7.17 2.63 3.33
C PHE A 79 7.07 2.72 4.86
N MET A 80 7.11 3.93 5.42
CA MET A 80 6.90 4.11 6.86
C MET A 80 5.47 3.73 7.28
N VAL A 81 4.45 4.14 6.52
CA VAL A 81 3.06 3.76 6.79
C VAL A 81 2.87 2.25 6.64
N MET A 82 3.44 1.64 5.59
CA MET A 82 3.46 0.19 5.41
C MET A 82 4.08 -0.53 6.62
N GLY A 83 5.20 -0.01 7.13
CA GLY A 83 5.89 -0.61 8.27
C GLY A 83 5.14 -0.55 9.58
N ILE A 84 4.40 0.54 9.81
CA ILE A 84 3.48 0.61 10.95
C ILE A 84 2.36 -0.43 10.78
N GLY A 85 1.87 -0.64 9.56
CA GLY A 85 0.87 -1.68 9.25
C GLY A 85 1.37 -3.09 9.56
N HIS A 86 2.57 -3.46 9.09
CA HIS A 86 3.18 -4.76 9.38
C HIS A 86 3.49 -4.91 10.87
N LEU A 87 3.99 -3.87 11.54
CA LEU A 87 4.21 -3.90 12.98
C LEU A 87 2.91 -4.13 13.74
N HIS A 88 1.82 -3.46 13.36
CA HIS A 88 0.50 -3.68 13.94
C HIS A 88 0.03 -5.14 13.78
N MET A 89 0.13 -5.70 12.57
CA MET A 89 -0.25 -7.09 12.30
C MET A 89 0.56 -8.06 13.15
N GLN A 90 1.87 -7.82 13.33
CA GLN A 90 2.70 -8.66 14.18
C GLN A 90 2.33 -8.51 15.67
N VAL A 91 2.07 -7.29 16.15
CA VAL A 91 1.63 -7.08 17.55
C VAL A 91 0.31 -7.79 17.83
N GLU A 92 -0.66 -7.71 16.92
CA GLU A 92 -1.92 -8.44 17.05
C GLU A 92 -1.69 -9.95 17.12
N HIS A 93 -0.77 -10.47 16.30
CA HIS A 93 -0.46 -11.89 16.24
C HIS A 93 0.27 -12.41 17.49
N PHE A 94 1.20 -11.62 18.04
CA PHE A 94 2.01 -12.02 19.21
C PHE A 94 1.31 -11.81 20.56
N PHE A 95 0.54 -10.74 20.70
CA PHE A 95 -0.06 -10.35 21.98
C PHE A 95 -1.57 -10.64 22.04
N HIS A 96 -2.16 -11.12 20.95
CA HIS A 96 -3.63 -11.22 20.77
C HIS A 96 -4.35 -9.89 21.09
N PHE A 97 -3.62 -8.77 21.02
CA PHE A 97 -4.09 -7.45 21.40
C PHE A 97 -4.32 -6.61 20.15
N ASN A 98 -5.60 -6.38 19.84
CA ASN A 98 -6.03 -5.60 18.71
C ASN A 98 -5.96 -4.10 19.04
N LEU A 99 -4.78 -3.49 18.94
CA LEU A 99 -4.56 -2.08 19.29
C LEU A 99 -5.54 -1.14 18.55
N PHE A 100 -5.80 -1.39 17.27
CA PHE A 100 -6.79 -0.63 16.50
C PHE A 100 -8.24 -0.88 16.92
N ALA A 101 -8.62 -2.12 17.28
CA ALA A 101 -9.97 -2.39 17.76
C ALA A 101 -10.20 -1.80 19.16
N THR A 102 -9.16 -1.71 19.99
CA THR A 102 -9.24 -1.09 21.32
C THR A 102 -9.31 0.44 21.25
N LEU A 103 -8.61 1.09 20.31
CA LEU A 103 -8.65 2.56 20.16
C LEU A 103 -9.85 3.06 19.33
N PHE A 104 -10.23 2.35 18.26
CA PHE A 104 -11.21 2.84 17.27
C PHE A 104 -12.43 1.91 17.09
N GLY A 105 -12.48 0.77 17.77
CA GLY A 105 -13.49 -0.27 17.53
C GLY A 105 -13.19 -1.10 16.28
N SER A 106 -13.82 -2.28 16.15
CA SER A 106 -13.63 -3.21 15.02
C SER A 106 -13.79 -2.52 13.65
N THR A 107 -14.87 -1.74 13.50
CA THR A 107 -15.14 -0.98 12.27
C THR A 107 -14.14 0.16 12.04
N GLY A 108 -13.73 0.86 13.09
CA GLY A 108 -12.76 1.95 12.99
C GLY A 108 -11.36 1.46 12.63
N GLY A 109 -10.96 0.29 13.12
CA GLY A 109 -9.71 -0.37 12.72
C GLY A 109 -9.67 -0.73 11.24
N GLN A 110 -10.76 -1.27 10.69
CA GLN A 110 -10.88 -1.55 9.26
C GLN A 110 -10.80 -0.27 8.40
N ILE A 111 -11.49 0.79 8.82
CA ILE A 111 -11.43 2.09 8.12
C ILE A 111 -10.01 2.65 8.16
N ALA A 112 -9.36 2.64 9.32
CA ALA A 112 -7.97 3.10 9.48
C ALA A 112 -7.01 2.29 8.60
N TRP A 113 -7.22 0.97 8.48
CA TRP A 113 -6.43 0.10 7.62
C TRP A 113 -6.60 0.43 6.13
N ILE A 114 -7.84 0.63 5.67
CA ILE A 114 -8.13 1.04 4.28
C ILE A 114 -7.48 2.39 3.97
N ILE A 115 -7.58 3.36 4.90
CA ILE A 115 -6.94 4.67 4.74
C ILE A 115 -5.43 4.51 4.67
N ALA A 116 -4.83 3.69 5.54
CA ALA A 116 -3.39 3.43 5.55
C ALA A 116 -2.92 2.80 4.22
N LEU A 117 -3.69 1.88 3.64
CA LEU A 117 -3.43 1.37 2.30
C LEU A 117 -3.51 2.48 1.27
N LEU A 118 -4.65 3.19 1.16
CA LEU A 118 -4.80 4.25 0.17
C LEU A 118 -3.67 5.29 0.23
N VAL A 119 -3.25 5.66 1.44
CA VAL A 119 -2.10 6.55 1.67
C VAL A 119 -0.81 5.90 1.18
N THR A 120 -0.50 4.67 1.59
CA THR A 120 0.74 3.96 1.20
C THR A 120 0.88 3.87 -0.32
N TRP A 121 -0.18 3.44 -1.01
CA TRP A 121 -0.18 3.26 -2.47
C TRP A 121 -0.14 4.62 -3.19
N SER A 122 -0.87 5.62 -2.70
CA SER A 122 -0.88 6.96 -3.32
C SER A 122 0.46 7.68 -3.16
N LEU A 123 1.07 7.63 -1.97
CA LEU A 123 2.38 8.23 -1.74
C LEU A 123 3.46 7.53 -2.55
N SER A 124 3.41 6.21 -2.63
CA SER A 124 4.35 5.42 -3.41
C SER A 124 4.22 5.72 -4.91
N GLY A 125 2.99 5.67 -5.44
CA GLY A 125 2.72 5.98 -6.85
C GLY A 125 3.12 7.41 -7.21
N LEU A 126 2.83 8.39 -6.34
CA LEU A 126 3.23 9.77 -6.56
C LEU A 126 4.76 9.96 -6.48
N GLY A 127 5.42 9.22 -5.58
CA GLY A 127 6.88 9.17 -5.48
C GLY A 127 7.52 8.70 -6.78
N PHE A 128 7.08 7.54 -7.29
CA PHE A 128 7.52 7.00 -8.58
C PHE A 128 7.22 7.93 -9.74
N TYR A 129 6.02 8.50 -9.81
CA TYR A 129 5.65 9.43 -10.88
C TYR A 129 6.57 10.65 -10.93
N LYS A 130 6.91 11.24 -9.77
CA LYS A 130 7.85 12.38 -9.71
C LYS A 130 9.25 11.99 -10.17
N MET A 131 9.74 10.82 -9.76
CA MET A 131 11.04 10.32 -10.19
C MET A 131 11.06 10.01 -11.70
N TYR A 132 10.02 9.37 -12.22
CA TYR A 132 9.85 9.07 -13.65
C TYR A 132 9.82 10.35 -14.51
N ARG A 133 9.04 11.34 -14.09
CA ARG A 133 8.96 12.63 -14.80
C ARG A 133 10.30 13.36 -14.76
N ALA A 134 11.01 13.32 -13.64
CA ALA A 134 12.35 13.88 -13.52
C ALA A 134 13.37 13.17 -14.44
N SER A 135 13.25 11.85 -14.59
CA SER A 135 14.12 11.06 -15.46
C SER A 135 13.87 11.27 -16.96
N LYS A 136 12.65 11.66 -17.36
CA LYS A 136 12.29 11.91 -18.77
C LYS A 136 12.39 13.38 -19.21
N GLY A 137 12.50 14.31 -18.27
CA GLY A 137 12.58 15.75 -18.51
C GLY A 137 13.98 16.34 -18.35
N GLY A 138 15.02 15.50 -18.38
CA GLY A 138 16.43 15.90 -18.39
C GLY A 138 16.95 16.09 -19.81
#